data_AF-S7RXQ4-F1
#
_entry.id   AF-S7RXQ4-F1
#
_cell.length_a   1.000
_cell.length_b   1.000
_cell.length_c   1.000
_cell.angle_alpha   90.00
_cell.angle_beta   90.00
_cell.angle_gamma   90.00
#
_symmetry.space_group_name_H-M   'P 1'
#
loop_
_entity.id
_entity.type
_entity.pdbx_description
1 polymer ?
#
loop_
_entity_poly.entity_id
_entity_poly.type
_entity_poly.pdbx_seq_one_letter_code
_entity_poly.pdbx_strand_id
1 'polypeptide(L)'
;VGTGQALLKVTQFSQMLSNETTDKTTLRYWKDAVTTWFGSKAQFRFTLWKDNQRNEAKPFVIGPPILPRFFLVTHQSGVKAMSINMEGANERLYNYQASVVESPAASWTFRYTNGYVVTLRGALSVVV
;
A
#
# COMPACT_ATOMS: atom_id res chain seq x y z
N VAL A 1 22.31 12.04 -3.65
CA VAL A 1 21.25 12.60 -2.76
C VAL A 1 19.92 12.20 -3.38
N GLY A 2 19.08 11.44 -2.67
CA GLY A 2 17.80 10.93 -3.19
C GLY A 2 16.84 12.10 -3.46
N THR A 3 16.49 12.31 -4.73
CA THR A 3 15.84 13.51 -5.27
C THR A 3 14.31 13.44 -5.18
N GLY A 4 13.76 12.92 -4.08
CA GLY A 4 12.31 12.87 -3.80
C GLY A 4 11.49 11.98 -4.77
N GLN A 5 12.15 11.32 -5.71
CA GLN A 5 11.49 10.55 -6.77
C GLN A 5 10.83 9.28 -6.21
N ALA A 6 11.44 8.68 -5.19
CA ALA A 6 10.88 7.49 -4.55
C ALA A 6 9.60 7.85 -3.79
N LEU A 7 9.65 8.93 -3.02
CA LEU A 7 8.49 9.46 -2.30
C LEU A 7 7.35 9.83 -3.26
N LEU A 8 7.68 10.42 -4.41
CA LEU A 8 6.72 10.76 -5.45
C LEU A 8 6.03 9.50 -6.02
N LYS A 9 6.78 8.42 -6.31
CA LYS A 9 6.18 7.17 -6.80
C LYS A 9 5.20 6.56 -5.80
N VAL A 10 5.54 6.54 -4.51
CA VAL A 10 4.62 6.05 -3.47
C VAL A 10 3.37 6.94 -3.38
N THR A 11 3.54 8.26 -3.51
CA THR A 11 2.42 9.21 -3.53
C THR A 11 1.52 9.01 -4.75
N GLN A 12 2.08 8.78 -5.94
CA GLN A 12 1.30 8.47 -7.15
C GLN A 12 0.56 7.14 -7.02
N PHE A 13 1.18 6.12 -6.42
CA PHE A 13 0.50 4.87 -6.10
C PHE A 13 -0.69 5.11 -5.16
N SER A 14 -0.52 5.92 -4.11
CA SER A 14 -1.61 6.34 -3.21
C SER A 14 -2.74 7.06 -3.95
N GLN A 15 -2.41 7.93 -4.92
CA GLN A 15 -3.41 8.59 -5.77
C GLN A 15 -4.20 7.59 -6.63
N MET A 16 -3.53 6.62 -7.26
CA MET A 16 -4.18 5.54 -8.01
C MET A 16 -5.15 4.75 -7.12
N LEU A 17 -4.73 4.41 -5.90
CA LEU A 17 -5.57 3.74 -4.91
C LEU A 17 -6.77 4.59 -4.48
N SER A 18 -6.63 5.91 -4.43
CA SER A 18 -7.69 6.83 -3.99
C SER A 18 -8.69 7.17 -5.09
N ASN A 19 -8.31 7.04 -6.36
CA ASN A 19 -9.21 7.38 -7.47
C ASN A 19 -10.42 6.44 -7.52
N GLU A 20 -11.63 6.97 -7.58
CA GLU A 20 -12.83 6.14 -7.62
C GLU A 20 -13.13 5.73 -9.07
N THR A 21 -13.09 4.43 -9.35
CA THR A 21 -13.47 3.88 -10.66
C THR A 21 -14.17 2.53 -10.48
N THR A 22 -15.15 2.25 -11.33
CA THR A 22 -15.86 0.97 -11.37
C THR A 22 -14.95 -0.17 -11.83
N ASP A 23 -13.89 0.12 -12.58
CA ASP A 23 -12.93 -0.87 -13.10
C ASP A 23 -12.17 -1.63 -12.00
N LYS A 24 -12.09 -1.05 -10.79
CA LYS A 24 -11.50 -1.65 -9.59
C LYS A 24 -12.24 -2.90 -9.09
N THR A 25 -13.41 -3.20 -9.64
CA THR A 25 -14.13 -4.46 -9.38
C THR A 25 -13.69 -5.59 -10.32
N THR A 26 -12.81 -5.31 -11.29
CA THR A 26 -12.33 -6.29 -12.27
C THR A 26 -10.91 -6.77 -11.94
N LEU A 27 -10.65 -8.06 -12.13
CA LEU A 27 -9.31 -8.62 -11.94
C LEU A 27 -8.28 -8.04 -12.92
N ARG A 28 -8.72 -7.69 -14.14
CA ARG A 28 -7.86 -7.14 -15.19
C ARG A 28 -7.18 -5.85 -14.72
N TYR A 29 -7.97 -4.91 -14.20
CA TYR A 29 -7.46 -3.65 -13.66
C TYR A 29 -6.33 -3.85 -12.64
N TRP A 30 -6.52 -4.78 -11.70
CA TRP A 30 -5.52 -5.05 -10.67
C TRP A 30 -4.28 -5.79 -11.17
N LYS A 31 -4.41 -6.61 -12.21
CA LYS A 31 -3.24 -7.19 -12.88
C LYS A 31 -2.37 -6.10 -13.48
N ASP A 32 -2.99 -5.19 -14.24
CA ASP A 32 -2.30 -4.08 -14.92
C ASP A 32 -1.67 -3.11 -13.91
N ALA A 33 -2.40 -2.82 -12.82
CA ALA A 33 -1.89 -2.01 -11.72
C ALA A 33 -0.67 -2.67 -11.05
N VAL A 34 -0.72 -3.96 -10.76
CA VAL A 34 0.41 -4.66 -10.12
C VAL A 34 1.63 -4.71 -11.05
N THR A 35 1.45 -4.93 -12.35
CA THR A 35 2.56 -4.89 -13.31
C THR A 35 3.19 -3.51 -13.46
N THR A 36 2.41 -2.44 -13.26
CA THR A 36 2.89 -1.06 -13.36
C THR A 36 3.65 -0.63 -12.10
N TRP A 37 3.14 -0.98 -10.91
CA TRP A 37 3.63 -0.44 -9.64
C TRP A 37 4.57 -1.36 -8.87
N PHE A 38 4.58 -2.67 -9.16
CA PHE A 38 5.37 -3.66 -8.42
C PHE A 38 6.36 -4.38 -9.34
N GLY A 39 7.60 -4.52 -8.88
CA GLY A 39 8.59 -5.37 -9.55
C GLY A 39 8.24 -6.87 -9.45
N SER A 40 8.79 -7.68 -10.35
CA SER A 40 8.55 -9.13 -10.41
C SER A 40 8.93 -9.89 -9.13
N LYS A 41 9.87 -9.34 -8.35
CA LYS A 41 10.33 -9.87 -7.06
C LYS A 41 9.87 -9.04 -5.85
N ALA A 42 8.94 -8.10 -6.05
CA ALA A 42 8.45 -7.24 -4.96
C ALA A 42 7.73 -8.08 -3.89
N GLN A 43 7.66 -7.57 -2.67
CA GLN A 43 6.93 -8.20 -1.59
C GLN A 43 6.16 -7.15 -0.82
N PHE A 44 4.85 -7.34 -0.69
CA PHE A 44 4.00 -6.50 0.12
C PHE A 44 3.83 -7.15 1.50
N ARG A 45 4.29 -6.46 2.54
CA ARG A 45 4.33 -7.00 3.90
C ARG A 45 3.56 -6.07 4.83
N PHE A 46 2.68 -6.63 5.65
CA PHE A 46 2.02 -5.88 6.71
C PHE A 46 1.67 -6.82 7.85
N THR A 47 1.56 -6.26 9.05
CA THR A 47 1.23 -7.00 10.25
C THR A 47 -0.06 -6.42 10.83
N LEU A 48 -1.07 -7.27 10.98
CA LEU A 48 -2.29 -6.88 11.69
C LEU A 48 -2.10 -7.16 13.17
N TRP A 49 -2.35 -6.14 13.97
CA TRP A 49 -2.39 -6.24 15.41
C TRP A 49 -3.84 -6.39 15.83
N LYS A 50 -4.12 -7.31 16.75
CA LYS A 50 -5.41 -7.38 17.41
C LYS A 50 -5.48 -6.29 18.46
N ASP A 51 -6.53 -5.46 18.41
CA ASP A 51 -6.74 -4.41 19.40
C ASP A 51 -6.72 -5.01 20.82
N ASN A 52 -6.01 -4.34 21.73
CA ASN A 52 -5.85 -4.71 23.14
C ASN A 52 -5.08 -6.02 23.45
N GLN A 53 -4.49 -6.72 22.46
CA GLN A 53 -3.59 -7.85 22.71
C GLN A 53 -2.29 -7.72 21.90
N ARG A 54 -1.26 -7.11 22.50
CA ARG A 54 0.09 -6.98 21.90
C ARG A 54 0.81 -8.32 21.64
N ASN A 55 0.26 -9.44 22.11
CA ASN A 55 0.87 -10.76 21.96
C ASN A 55 0.44 -11.52 20.69
N GLU A 56 -0.60 -11.06 19.99
CA GLU A 56 -1.10 -11.75 18.79
C GLU A 56 -0.99 -10.81 17.57
N ALA A 57 0.12 -10.95 16.85
CA ALA A 57 0.38 -10.27 15.60
C ALA A 57 0.22 -11.27 14.45
N LYS A 58 -0.57 -10.92 13.44
CA LYS A 58 -0.71 -11.73 12.23
C LYS A 58 0.08 -11.10 11.08
N PRO A 59 1.30 -11.60 10.79
CA PRO A 59 2.09 -11.12 9.67
C PRO A 59 1.56 -11.67 8.35
N PHE A 60 1.55 -10.81 7.33
CA PHE A 60 1.22 -11.17 5.95
C PHE A 60 2.37 -10.83 5.04
N VAL A 61 2.68 -11.75 4.12
CA VAL A 61 3.62 -11.54 3.03
C VAL A 61 2.91 -11.91 1.74
N ILE A 62 2.70 -10.92 0.88
CA ILE A 62 1.97 -11.08 -0.37
C ILE A 62 2.93 -10.80 -1.53
N GLY A 63 3.11 -11.79 -2.39
CA GLY A 63 3.89 -11.67 -3.61
C GLY A 63 3.08 -11.11 -4.79
N PRO A 64 3.74 -10.68 -5.88
CA PRO A 64 3.09 -10.09 -7.05
C PRO A 64 2.02 -10.97 -7.70
N PRO A 65 2.15 -12.31 -7.76
CA PRO A 65 1.08 -13.17 -8.30
C PRO A 65 -0.24 -13.12 -7.51
N ILE A 66 -0.19 -12.77 -6.22
CA ILE A 66 -1.36 -12.79 -5.32
C ILE A 66 -1.93 -11.37 -5.12
N LEU A 67 -1.10 -10.33 -5.26
CA LEU A 67 -1.49 -8.93 -5.07
C LEU A 67 -2.74 -8.51 -5.86
N PRO A 68 -2.93 -8.89 -7.14
CA PRO A 68 -4.12 -8.48 -7.87
C PRO A 68 -5.42 -8.96 -7.22
N ARG A 69 -5.42 -10.21 -6.72
CA ARG A 69 -6.57 -10.78 -6.02
C ARG A 69 -6.77 -10.12 -4.66
N PHE A 70 -5.70 -9.80 -3.95
CA PHE A 70 -5.78 -9.09 -2.67
C PHE A 70 -6.51 -7.74 -2.82
N PHE A 71 -6.11 -6.92 -3.79
CA PHE A 71 -6.75 -5.62 -4.02
C PHE A 71 -8.18 -5.74 -4.55
N LEU A 72 -8.43 -6.75 -5.40
CA LEU A 72 -9.77 -7.06 -5.90
C LEU A 72 -10.73 -7.42 -4.77
N VAL A 73 -10.37 -8.37 -3.92
CA VAL A 73 -11.21 -8.81 -2.81
C VAL A 73 -11.44 -7.68 -1.81
N THR A 74 -10.42 -6.85 -1.57
CA THR A 74 -10.55 -5.64 -0.74
C THR A 74 -11.59 -4.66 -1.29
N HIS A 75 -11.65 -4.44 -2.60
CA HIS A 75 -12.69 -3.59 -3.19
C HIS A 75 -14.07 -4.27 -3.17
N GLN A 76 -14.12 -5.57 -3.48
CA GLN A 76 -15.36 -6.34 -3.47
C GLN A 76 -15.98 -6.45 -2.07
N SER A 77 -15.18 -6.35 -1.00
CA SER A 77 -15.68 -6.28 0.38
C SER A 77 -16.29 -4.92 0.77
N GLY A 78 -16.44 -3.99 -0.17
CA GLY A 78 -17.09 -2.70 0.04
C GLY A 78 -16.15 -1.52 0.24
N VAL A 79 -14.83 -1.69 0.03
CA VAL A 79 -13.90 -0.56 0.00
C VAL A 79 -14.06 0.20 -1.31
N LYS A 80 -14.41 1.49 -1.20
CA LYS A 80 -14.59 2.41 -2.31
C LYS A 80 -13.28 3.05 -2.76
N ALA A 81 -12.42 3.41 -1.79
CA ALA A 81 -11.14 4.04 -2.05
C ALA A 81 -10.14 3.70 -0.94
N MET A 82 -8.86 3.68 -1.30
CA MET A 82 -7.75 3.53 -0.36
C MET A 82 -6.79 4.72 -0.49
N SER A 83 -6.15 5.13 0.60
CA SER A 83 -5.07 6.12 0.56
C SER A 83 -3.98 5.78 1.55
N ILE A 84 -2.74 6.02 1.15
CA ILE A 84 -1.56 5.92 1.99
C ILE A 84 -1.05 7.34 2.25
N ASN A 85 -0.84 7.67 3.52
CA ASN A 85 -0.20 8.90 3.96
C ASN A 85 1.07 8.54 4.75
N MET A 86 2.15 9.30 4.56
CA MET A 86 3.45 9.06 5.18
C MET A 86 3.91 10.35 5.84
N GLU A 87 3.72 10.46 7.15
CA GLU A 87 4.16 11.62 7.92
C GLU A 87 5.63 11.45 8.32
N GLY A 88 6.41 12.54 8.21
CA GLY A 88 7.84 12.50 8.49
C GLY A 88 8.63 11.52 7.61
N ALA A 89 8.19 11.31 6.36
CA ALA A 89 8.86 10.40 5.44
C ALA A 89 10.29 10.87 5.14
N ASN A 90 11.24 9.95 5.25
CA ASN A 90 12.64 10.15 4.91
C ASN A 90 13.02 9.27 3.73
N GLU A 91 13.66 9.85 2.72
CA GLU A 91 14.15 9.13 1.54
C GLU A 91 15.67 9.03 1.64
N ARG A 92 16.21 7.82 1.53
CA ARG A 92 17.65 7.57 1.46
C ARG A 92 17.99 6.61 0.32
N LEU A 93 19.18 6.72 -0.22
CA LEU A 93 19.69 5.75 -1.19
C LEU A 93 19.96 4.43 -0.45
N TYR A 94 19.42 3.34 -0.97
CA TYR A 94 19.66 1.99 -0.45
C TYR A 94 20.89 1.37 -1.14
N ASN A 95 20.96 1.51 -2.47
CA ASN A 95 22.13 1.20 -3.28
C ASN A 95 22.16 2.14 -4.51
N TYR A 96 23.06 1.92 -5.47
CA TYR A 96 23.17 2.78 -6.66
C TYR A 96 21.92 2.78 -7.57
N GLN A 97 21.04 1.79 -7.43
CA GLN A 97 19.88 1.56 -8.29
C GLN A 97 18.54 1.63 -7.55
N ALA A 98 18.57 1.71 -6.23
CA ALA A 98 17.39 1.63 -5.37
C ALA A 98 17.45 2.66 -4.25
N SER A 99 16.26 3.15 -3.93
CA SER A 99 15.98 4.11 -2.89
C SER A 99 15.04 3.49 -1.87
N VAL A 100 15.10 3.94 -0.63
CA VAL A 100 14.18 3.52 0.41
C VAL A 100 13.51 4.73 1.03
N VAL A 101 12.20 4.65 1.14
CA VAL A 101 11.33 5.63 1.80
C VAL A 101 10.89 5.01 3.11
N GLU A 102 11.20 5.67 4.22
CA GLU A 102 10.86 5.23 5.57
C GLU A 102 10.00 6.31 6.23
N SER A 103 8.86 5.92 6.81
CA SER A 103 8.01 6.80 7.60
C SER A 103 7.67 6.11 8.92
N PRO A 104 8.04 6.71 10.07
CA PRO A 104 7.70 6.15 11.38
C PRO A 104 6.21 6.28 11.69
N ALA A 105 5.54 7.25 11.06
CA ALA A 105 4.13 7.56 11.25
C ALA A 105 3.41 7.56 9.90
N ALA A 106 3.12 6.36 9.37
CA ALA A 106 2.32 6.18 8.18
C ALA A 106 0.89 5.75 8.54
N SER A 107 -0.04 6.05 7.64
CA SER A 107 -1.40 5.57 7.73
C SER A 107 -1.89 5.03 6.39
N TRP A 108 -2.63 3.92 6.44
CA TRP A 108 -3.33 3.34 5.30
C TRP A 108 -4.82 3.34 5.60
N THR A 109 -5.55 4.19 4.88
CA THR A 109 -6.97 4.45 5.11
C THR A 109 -7.81 3.78 4.04
N PHE A 110 -8.86 3.09 4.47
CA PHE A 110 -9.87 2.44 3.65
C PHE A 110 -11.20 3.17 3.87
N ARG A 111 -11.78 3.69 2.79
CA ARG A 111 -13.10 4.33 2.80
C ARG A 111 -14.11 3.35 2.24
N TYR A 112 -15.11 2.98 3.03
CA TYR A 112 -16.13 2.02 2.65
C TYR A 112 -17.37 2.71 2.06
N THR A 113 -18.11 1.99 1.23
CA THR A 113 -19.35 2.48 0.61
C THR A 113 -20.46 2.81 1.62
N ASN A 114 -20.44 2.17 2.78
CA ASN A 114 -21.34 2.41 3.90
C ASN A 114 -20.95 3.62 4.78
N GLY A 115 -19.95 4.40 4.38
CA GLY A 115 -19.50 5.60 5.08
C GLY A 115 -18.47 5.36 6.19
N TYR A 116 -18.16 4.10 6.53
CA TYR A 116 -17.12 3.79 7.50
C TYR A 116 -15.73 4.10 6.94
N VAL A 117 -14.85 4.59 7.81
CA VAL A 117 -13.44 4.85 7.50
C VAL A 117 -12.60 4.03 8.47
N VAL A 118 -11.78 3.14 7.92
CA VAL A 118 -10.84 2.32 8.69
C VAL A 118 -9.44 2.78 8.38
N THR A 119 -8.68 3.17 9.40
CA THR A 119 -7.30 3.64 9.25
C THR A 119 -6.36 2.73 10.01
N LEU A 120 -5.47 2.06 9.28
CA LEU A 120 -4.34 1.35 9.85
C LEU A 120 -3.21 2.36 10.06
N ARG A 121 -2.61 2.39 11.25
CA ARG A 121 -1.48 3.26 11.58
C ARG A 121 -0.26 2.42 11.94
N GLY A 122 0.91 2.85 11.52
CA GLY A 122 2.16 2.19 11.85
C GLY A 122 3.33 2.73 11.06
N ALA A 123 4.50 2.11 11.24
CA ALA A 123 5.65 2.43 10.42
C ALA A 123 5.49 1.80 9.02
N LEU A 124 5.93 2.53 8.00
CA LEU A 124 5.99 2.06 6.61
C LEU A 124 7.41 2.21 6.07
N SER A 125 7.89 1.17 5.39
CA SER A 125 9.14 1.20 4.65
C SER A 125 8.88 0.65 3.24
N VAL A 126 9.33 1.39 2.23
CA VAL A 126 9.16 1.04 0.82
C VAL A 126 10.50 1.15 0.12
N VAL A 127 10.90 0.09 -0.58
CA VAL A 127 12.07 0.09 -1.45
C VAL A 127 11.59 0.28 -2.89
N VAL A 128 12.15 1.29 -3.57
CA VAL A 128 11.79 1.73 -4.92
C VAL A 128 13.00 1.68 -5.82
#